data_AF-A0A078QMP8-F1
#
_entry.id   AF-A0A078QMP8-F1
#
_cell.length_a   1.000
_cell.length_b   1.000
_cell.length_c   1.000
_cell.angle_alpha   90.00
_cell.angle_beta   90.00
_cell.angle_gamma   90.00
#
_symmetry.space_group_name_H-M   'P 1'
#
loop_
_entity.id
_entity.type
_entity.pdbx_description
1 polymer ?
#
loop_
_entity_poly.entity_id
_entity_poly.type
_entity_poly.pdbx_seq_one_letter_code
_entity_poly.pdbx_strand_id
1 'polypeptide(L)'
;MRNLFLLIALCCVAFSVRAQRLVEVGKGFSSTSVNTTVFRNNSIVTHGNTQYISYYDAEGWLMLGKRRLGTGEWILHRTQYKGHVKDAHNIISMMVDGDGYLHLSFDHHGHKLNYCRSIAPIHLFWEIKSR
;
A
#
# COMPACT_ATOMS: atom_id res chain seq x y z
N MET A 1 33.09 10.24 39.27
CA MET A 1 33.40 9.18 38.29
C MET A 1 32.32 8.08 38.24
N ARG A 2 32.05 7.35 39.35
CA ARG A 2 31.04 6.26 39.38
C ARG A 2 29.60 6.69 39.00
N ASN A 3 29.17 7.87 39.46
CA ASN A 3 27.83 8.38 39.16
C ASN A 3 27.68 8.86 37.71
N LEU A 4 28.78 9.25 37.05
CA LEU A 4 28.78 9.69 35.65
C LEU A 4 28.64 8.49 34.69
N PHE A 5 29.28 7.36 35.01
CA PHE A 5 29.10 6.10 34.28
C PHE A 5 27.68 5.54 34.40
N LEU A 6 27.06 5.64 35.58
CA LEU A 6 25.67 5.24 35.80
C LEU A 6 24.69 6.11 34.99
N LEU A 7 24.93 7.42 34.89
CA LEU A 7 24.11 8.35 34.08
C LEU A 7 24.25 8.10 32.57
N ILE A 8 25.46 7.82 32.08
CA ILE A 8 25.69 7.48 30.66
C ILE A 8 25.03 6.13 30.32
N ALA A 9 25.19 5.11 31.17
CA ALA A 9 24.54 3.81 30.98
C ALA A 9 23.00 3.94 30.98
N LEU A 10 22.42 4.75 31.87
CA LEU A 10 20.97 4.99 31.91
C LEU A 10 20.47 5.75 30.66
N CYS A 11 21.27 6.67 30.11
CA CYS A 11 20.96 7.38 28.87
C CYS A 11 20.99 6.45 27.64
N CYS A 12 21.93 5.49 27.58
CA CYS A 12 22.01 4.53 26.48
C CYS A 12 20.83 3.54 26.45
N VAL A 13 20.23 3.22 27.60
CA VAL A 13 19.04 2.35 27.68
C VAL A 13 17.76 3.10 27.23
N ALA A 14 17.71 4.42 27.39
CA ALA A 14 16.54 5.24 27.07
C ALA A 14 16.35 5.50 25.56
N PHE A 15 17.40 5.37 24.75
CA PHE A 15 17.34 5.51 23.30
C PHE A 15 17.26 4.14 22.60
N SER A 16 16.13 3.44 22.74
CA SER A 16 15.77 2.39 21.80
C SER A 16 15.36 3.03 20.47
N VAL A 17 16.35 3.38 19.64
CA VAL A 17 16.11 3.68 18.23
C VAL A 17 15.67 2.37 17.57
N ARG A 18 14.37 2.19 17.35
CA ARG A 18 13.89 1.07 16.54
C ARG A 18 14.34 1.30 15.10
N ALA A 19 15.36 0.57 14.67
CA ALA A 19 15.85 0.61 13.29
C ALA A 19 14.78 0.20 12.28
N GLN A 20 13.80 -0.60 12.69
CA GLN A 20 12.66 -1.02 11.87
C GLN A 20 11.34 -0.58 12.49
N ARG A 21 10.47 0.00 11.66
CA ARG A 21 9.08 0.31 11.99
C ARG A 21 8.16 -0.45 11.05
N LEU A 22 7.38 -1.39 11.60
CA LEU A 22 6.26 -1.99 10.90
C LEU A 22 5.01 -1.15 11.14
N VAL A 23 4.27 -0.87 10.07
CA VAL A 23 2.97 -0.18 10.14
C VAL A 23 1.94 -1.12 9.55
N GLU A 24 1.04 -1.62 10.40
CA GLU A 24 -0.04 -2.49 9.95
C GLU A 24 -1.00 -1.70 9.04
N VAL A 25 -1.43 -2.34 7.95
CA VAL A 25 -2.37 -1.79 6.97
C VAL A 25 -3.73 -2.47 7.17
N GLY A 26 -3.79 -3.76 6.84
CA GLY A 26 -4.96 -4.62 6.92
C GLY A 26 -4.58 -6.03 6.48
N LYS A 27 -5.47 -7.01 6.69
CA LYS A 27 -5.23 -8.39 6.24
C LYS A 27 -5.50 -8.50 4.73
N GLY A 28 -4.63 -9.21 4.02
CA GLY A 28 -4.71 -9.45 2.58
C GLY A 28 -4.83 -10.93 2.25
N PHE A 29 -5.21 -11.24 1.00
CA PHE A 29 -5.14 -12.60 0.47
C PHE A 29 -3.72 -13.16 0.58
N SER A 30 -3.60 -14.40 1.05
CA SER A 30 -2.33 -15.02 1.39
C SER A 30 -2.14 -16.45 0.89
N SER A 31 -3.10 -17.02 0.15
CA SER A 31 -2.97 -18.38 -0.39
C SER A 31 -2.13 -18.45 -1.67
N THR A 32 -1.81 -17.31 -2.27
CA THR A 32 -0.84 -17.16 -3.38
C THR A 32 0.03 -15.92 -3.13
N SER A 33 1.05 -15.71 -3.96
CA SER A 33 1.93 -14.53 -3.90
C SER A 33 1.40 -13.31 -4.67
N VAL A 34 0.13 -13.30 -5.12
CA VAL A 34 -0.44 -12.21 -5.95
C VAL A 34 -0.24 -10.80 -5.36
N ASN A 35 -0.21 -10.68 -4.03
CA ASN A 35 0.01 -9.41 -3.34
C ASN A 35 1.49 -9.01 -3.18
N THR A 36 2.43 -9.93 -3.42
CA THR A 36 3.84 -9.81 -2.99
C THR A 36 4.85 -10.19 -4.07
N THR A 37 4.48 -10.10 -5.34
CA THR A 37 5.43 -10.33 -6.45
C THR A 37 6.37 -9.15 -6.66
N VAL A 38 7.55 -9.42 -7.22
CA VAL A 38 8.57 -8.40 -7.53
C VAL A 38 8.13 -7.43 -8.63
N PHE A 39 7.20 -7.84 -9.49
CA PHE A 39 6.75 -7.08 -10.66
C PHE A 39 5.52 -6.19 -10.41
N ARG A 40 5.15 -5.99 -9.14
CA ARG A 40 4.16 -4.98 -8.75
C ARG A 40 4.78 -3.57 -8.83
N ASN A 41 4.46 -2.84 -9.89
CA ASN A 41 5.05 -1.53 -10.20
C ASN A 41 3.96 -0.43 -10.24
N ASN A 42 3.43 0.04 -9.12
CA ASN A 42 3.85 -0.22 -7.75
C ASN A 42 2.78 -0.93 -6.92
N SER A 43 3.18 -1.55 -5.81
CA SER A 43 2.27 -1.98 -4.73
C SER A 43 1.99 -0.87 -3.71
N ILE A 44 2.97 0.01 -3.52
CA ILE A 44 2.94 1.16 -2.62
C ILE A 44 3.64 2.34 -3.31
N VAL A 45 3.08 3.54 -3.23
CA VAL A 45 3.63 4.73 -3.89
C VAL A 45 3.41 5.97 -3.02
N THR A 46 4.39 6.86 -3.00
CA THR A 46 4.29 8.14 -2.28
C THR A 46 4.14 9.28 -3.30
N HIS A 47 3.21 10.18 -3.03
CA HIS A 47 3.07 11.45 -3.75
C HIS A 47 2.88 12.57 -2.73
N GLY A 48 3.80 13.54 -2.73
CA GLY A 48 3.87 14.56 -1.67
C GLY A 48 4.02 13.92 -0.28
N ASN A 49 3.15 14.29 0.65
CA ASN A 49 3.15 13.75 2.01
C ASN A 49 2.17 12.57 2.22
N THR A 50 1.63 12.01 1.13
CA THR A 50 0.65 10.92 1.17
C THR A 50 1.25 9.66 0.54
N GLN A 51 1.12 8.54 1.23
CA GLN A 51 1.47 7.22 0.73
C GLN A 51 0.20 6.45 0.42
N TYR A 52 0.17 5.81 -0.75
CA TYR A 52 -0.90 4.97 -1.25
C TYR A 52 -0.45 3.52 -1.30
N ILE A 53 -1.37 2.58 -1.08
CA ILE A 53 -1.12 1.15 -1.18
C ILE A 53 -2.29 0.47 -1.90
N SER A 54 -2.01 -0.62 -2.61
CA SER A 54 -3.03 -1.51 -3.18
C SER A 54 -2.72 -2.97 -2.89
N TYR A 55 -3.75 -3.76 -2.63
CA TYR A 55 -3.65 -5.21 -2.41
C TYR A 55 -5.03 -5.85 -2.56
N TYR A 56 -5.11 -7.16 -2.73
CA TYR A 56 -6.36 -7.89 -2.60
C TYR A 56 -6.60 -8.31 -1.15
N ASP A 57 -7.79 -8.07 -0.62
CA ASP A 57 -8.21 -8.59 0.70
C ASP A 57 -8.41 -10.11 0.68
N ALA A 58 -8.73 -10.70 1.84
CA ALA A 58 -8.90 -12.14 1.99
C ALA A 58 -9.98 -12.74 1.07
N GLU A 59 -10.97 -11.94 0.65
CA GLU A 59 -12.02 -12.38 -0.26
C GLU A 59 -11.67 -12.14 -1.74
N GLY A 60 -10.55 -11.48 -2.03
CA GLY A 60 -10.06 -11.16 -3.37
C GLY A 60 -10.50 -9.80 -3.91
N TRP A 61 -11.09 -8.93 -3.08
CA TRP A 61 -11.43 -7.57 -3.50
C TRP A 61 -10.20 -6.67 -3.52
N LEU A 62 -10.10 -5.83 -4.54
CA LEU A 62 -9.05 -4.83 -4.65
C LEU A 62 -9.28 -3.75 -3.58
N MET A 63 -8.35 -3.70 -2.63
CA MET A 63 -8.24 -2.70 -1.58
C MET A 63 -7.29 -1.59 -2.01
N LEU A 64 -7.69 -0.37 -1.68
CA LEU A 64 -6.84 0.81 -1.74
C LEU A 64 -6.69 1.38 -0.34
N GLY A 65 -5.49 1.85 -0.02
CA GLY A 65 -5.23 2.56 1.22
C GLY A 65 -4.49 3.86 0.95
N LYS A 66 -4.73 4.86 1.80
CA LYS A 66 -3.85 6.02 1.90
C LYS A 66 -3.54 6.38 3.34
N ARG A 67 -2.36 6.95 3.57
CA ARG A 67 -1.98 7.57 4.84
C ARG A 67 -1.10 8.78 4.62
N ARG A 68 -1.00 9.62 5.65
CA ARG A 68 0.05 10.65 5.71
C ARG A 68 1.37 10.00 6.14
N LEU A 69 2.50 10.42 5.58
CA LEU A 69 3.80 9.92 6.05
C LEU A 69 4.02 10.29 7.52
N GLY A 70 4.74 9.41 8.23
CA GLY A 70 4.97 9.54 9.67
C GLY A 70 3.84 8.98 10.54
N THR A 71 2.60 8.93 10.06
CA THR A 71 1.45 8.37 10.81
C THR A 71 1.37 6.85 10.64
N GLY A 72 0.68 6.18 11.58
CA GLY A 72 0.39 4.74 11.50
C GLY A 72 -0.97 4.41 10.88
N GLU A 73 -1.86 5.39 10.79
CA GLU A 73 -3.26 5.19 10.45
C GLU A 73 -3.48 5.20 8.94
N TRP A 74 -4.09 4.13 8.44
CA TRP A 74 -4.51 4.01 7.05
C TRP A 74 -6.01 4.25 6.92
N ILE A 75 -6.38 5.04 5.92
CA ILE A 75 -7.76 5.08 5.42
C ILE A 75 -7.83 4.04 4.32
N LEU A 76 -8.67 3.02 4.50
CA LEU A 76 -8.85 1.94 3.54
C LEU A 76 -10.19 2.05 2.82
N HIS A 77 -10.20 1.67 1.54
CA HIS A 77 -11.38 1.61 0.71
C HIS A 77 -11.35 0.30 -0.09
N ARG A 78 -12.40 -0.51 0.07
CA ARG A 78 -12.67 -1.65 -0.80
C ARG A 78 -13.33 -1.12 -2.08
N THR A 79 -12.73 -1.39 -3.22
CA THR A 79 -13.30 -1.01 -4.52
C THR A 79 -14.38 -1.99 -4.96
N GLN A 80 -15.05 -1.68 -6.07
CA GLN A 80 -15.99 -2.58 -6.75
C GLN A 80 -15.31 -3.74 -7.50
N TYR A 81 -13.98 -3.79 -7.57
CA TYR A 81 -13.25 -4.75 -8.38
C TYR A 81 -12.77 -5.95 -7.58
N LYS A 82 -12.94 -7.14 -8.16
CA LYS A 82 -12.49 -8.41 -7.59
C LYS A 82 -11.51 -9.08 -8.57
N GLY A 83 -10.36 -9.51 -8.08
CA GLY A 83 -9.36 -10.18 -8.90
C GLY A 83 -9.42 -11.69 -8.81
N HIS A 84 -8.84 -12.37 -9.80
CA HIS A 84 -8.61 -13.80 -9.80
C HIS A 84 -7.37 -14.17 -8.97
N VAL A 85 -7.47 -14.00 -7.65
CA VAL A 85 -6.35 -14.12 -6.70
C VAL A 85 -5.73 -15.52 -6.58
N LYS A 86 -6.36 -16.54 -7.17
CA LYS A 86 -5.80 -17.90 -7.27
C LYS A 86 -4.67 -17.99 -8.31
N ASP A 87 -4.52 -16.99 -9.18
CA ASP A 87 -3.38 -16.85 -10.07
C ASP A 87 -2.46 -15.72 -9.58
N ALA A 88 -1.20 -16.03 -9.30
CA ALA A 88 -0.23 -15.07 -8.78
C ALA A 88 0.22 -14.02 -9.82
N HIS A 89 -0.07 -14.23 -11.11
CA HIS A 89 0.24 -13.26 -12.17
C HIS A 89 -0.74 -12.09 -12.19
N ASN A 90 -1.95 -12.28 -11.66
CA ASN A 90 -3.08 -11.35 -11.68
C ASN A 90 -2.93 -10.20 -10.67
N ILE A 91 -1.73 -9.64 -10.59
CA ILE A 91 -1.32 -8.61 -9.63
C ILE A 91 -2.07 -7.30 -9.82
N ILE A 92 -1.87 -6.38 -8.88
CA ILE A 92 -2.27 -4.98 -9.00
C ILE A 92 -1.00 -4.13 -9.12
N SER A 93 -0.93 -3.27 -10.13
CA SER A 93 0.05 -2.18 -10.24
C SER A 93 -0.67 -0.83 -10.17
N MET A 94 -0.11 0.09 -9.40
CA MET A 94 -0.65 1.44 -9.23
C MET A 94 0.42 2.52 -9.37
N MET A 95 0.03 3.73 -9.79
CA MET A 95 0.89 4.91 -9.83
C MET A 95 0.08 6.20 -9.65
N VAL A 96 0.70 7.27 -9.14
CA VAL A 96 0.10 8.60 -9.08
C VAL A 96 0.73 9.49 -10.15
N ASP A 97 -0.07 10.17 -10.97
CA ASP A 97 0.42 11.10 -11.98
C ASP A 97 0.83 12.47 -11.39
N GLY A 98 1.27 13.40 -12.25
CA GLY A 98 1.71 14.74 -11.84
C GLY A 98 0.57 15.63 -11.31
N ASP A 99 -0.67 15.34 -11.70
CA ASP A 99 -1.86 16.06 -11.28
C ASP A 99 -2.49 15.42 -10.02
N GLY A 100 -1.88 14.37 -9.48
CA GLY A 100 -2.30 13.69 -8.26
C GLY A 100 -3.40 12.65 -8.47
N TYR A 101 -3.73 12.28 -9.71
CA TYR A 101 -4.65 11.18 -9.98
C TYR A 101 -3.96 9.85 -9.76
N LEU A 102 -4.68 8.92 -9.14
CA LEU A 102 -4.20 7.57 -8.96
C LEU A 102 -4.66 6.71 -10.15
N HIS A 103 -3.76 5.93 -10.72
CA HIS A 103 -3.96 5.04 -11.85
C HIS A 103 -3.75 3.60 -11.39
N LEU A 104 -4.59 2.69 -11.86
CA LEU A 104 -4.49 1.27 -11.56
C LEU A 104 -4.65 0.40 -12.81
N SER A 105 -3.88 -0.68 -12.85
CA SER A 105 -4.09 -1.82 -13.75
C SER A 105 -3.96 -3.11 -12.95
N PHE A 106 -4.87 -4.06 -13.18
CA PHE A 106 -4.97 -5.24 -12.31
C PHE A 106 -5.59 -6.46 -13.01
N ASP A 107 -5.31 -7.64 -12.46
CA ASP A 107 -6.00 -8.89 -12.81
C ASP A 107 -5.76 -9.37 -14.25
N HIS A 108 -4.48 -9.48 -14.64
CA HIS A 108 -4.07 -9.91 -15.99
C HIS A 108 -3.20 -11.16 -15.97
N HIS A 109 -3.60 -12.13 -16.79
CA HIS A 109 -2.73 -13.19 -17.31
C HIS A 109 -3.19 -13.57 -18.72
N GLY A 110 -2.92 -12.70 -19.71
CA GLY A 110 -3.42 -12.84 -21.09
C GLY A 110 -4.87 -12.36 -21.30
N HIS A 111 -5.34 -11.39 -20.52
CA HIS A 111 -6.72 -10.89 -20.54
C HIS A 111 -6.82 -9.47 -21.12
N LYS A 112 -8.05 -9.00 -21.43
CA LYS A 112 -8.30 -7.59 -21.80
C LYS A 112 -7.82 -6.66 -20.67
N LEU A 113 -7.32 -5.48 -21.05
CA LEU A 113 -6.88 -4.46 -20.10
C LEU A 113 -8.01 -4.06 -19.14
N ASN A 114 -7.71 -4.14 -17.84
CA ASN A 114 -8.51 -3.61 -16.76
C ASN A 114 -7.73 -2.41 -16.24
N TYR A 115 -8.27 -1.22 -16.46
CA TYR A 115 -7.63 0.03 -16.10
C TYR A 115 -8.66 1.00 -15.54
N CYS A 116 -8.31 1.71 -14.48
CA CYS A 116 -9.10 2.79 -13.93
C CYS A 116 -8.22 3.93 -13.40
N ARG A 117 -8.83 5.12 -13.28
CA ARG A 117 -8.22 6.34 -12.75
C ARG A 117 -9.15 6.97 -11.72
N SER A 118 -8.60 7.65 -10.72
CA SER A 118 -9.40 8.26 -9.66
C SER A 118 -10.29 9.34 -10.23
N ILE A 119 -11.43 9.60 -9.59
CA ILE A 119 -12.35 10.66 -10.03
C ILE A 119 -11.81 12.05 -9.74
N ALA A 120 -10.94 12.15 -8.74
CA ALA A 120 -10.32 13.38 -8.29
C ALA A 120 -8.88 13.11 -7.82
N PRO A 121 -8.01 14.14 -7.82
CA PRO A 121 -6.69 14.06 -7.23
C PRO A 121 -6.74 13.66 -5.76
N ILE A 122 -5.78 12.84 -5.31
CA ILE A 122 -5.54 12.50 -3.88
C ILE A 122 -6.74 11.76 -3.23
N HIS A 123 -7.72 11.35 -4.02
CA HIS A 123 -8.97 10.75 -3.55
C HIS A 123 -8.95 9.22 -3.65
N LEU A 124 -9.61 8.54 -2.70
CA LEU A 124 -9.76 7.08 -2.71
C LEU A 124 -11.03 6.61 -3.41
N PHE A 125 -11.85 7.51 -3.98
CA PHE A 125 -13.11 7.17 -4.60
C PHE A 125 -12.97 7.10 -6.12
N TRP A 126 -13.69 6.15 -6.73
CA TRP A 126 -13.57 5.77 -8.13
C TRP A 126 -14.96 5.71 -8.75
N GLU A 127 -15.06 6.24 -9.95
CA GLU A 127 -16.19 6.11 -10.84
C GLU A 127 -15.62 5.76 -12.22
N ILE A 128 -16.29 4.81 -12.86
CA ILE A 128 -15.79 4.07 -14.00
C ILE A 128 -15.72 5.00 -15.23
N LYS A 129 -14.52 5.18 -15.79
CA LYS A 129 -14.37 5.26 -17.25
C LYS A 129 -13.53 4.06 -17.69
N SER A 130 -14.17 2.91 -17.81
CA SER A 130 -13.64 1.85 -18.66
C SER A 130 -13.61 2.41 -20.07
N ARG A 131 -12.43 2.42 -20.69
CA ARG A 131 -12.38 2.46 -22.16
C ARG A 131 -12.68 1.07 -22.70
#